data_AF-A0A377DCT4-F1
#
_entry.id   AF-A0A377DCT4-F1
#
_cell.length_a   1.000
_cell.length_b   1.000
_cell.length_c   1.000
_cell.angle_alpha   90.00
_cell.angle_beta   90.00
_cell.angle_gamma   90.00
#
_symmetry.space_group_name_H-M   'P 1'
#
loop_
_entity.id
_entity.type
_entity.pdbx_description
1 polymer ?
#
loop_
_entity_poly.entity_id
_entity_poly.type
_entity_poly.pdbx_seq_one_letter_code
_entity_poly.pdbx_strand_id
1 'polypeptide(L)' 'MSQIEAVFFDCDGTLVDSEVICSRAYVTMFREFGIHVELEEIFYPF' A
#
# COMPACT_ATOMS: atom_id res chain seq x y z
N MET A 1 4.36 -34.45 -10.29
CA MET A 1 4.13 -33.09 -9.75
C MET A 1 2.65 -32.92 -9.57
N SER A 2 2.17 -32.47 -8.40
CA SER A 2 0.76 -32.13 -8.25
C SER A 2 0.42 -30.89 -9.07
N GLN A 3 -0.76 -30.86 -9.68
CA GLN A 3 -1.29 -29.67 -10.36
C GLN A 3 -1.56 -28.57 -9.32
N ILE A 4 -1.29 -27.31 -9.69
CA ILE A 4 -1.70 -26.16 -8.86
C ILE A 4 -3.19 -25.95 -9.11
N GLU A 5 -3.99 -26.05 -8.06
CA GLU A 5 -5.46 -25.96 -8.14
C GLU A 5 -5.99 -24.54 -7.91
N ALA A 6 -5.20 -23.67 -7.26
CA ALA A 6 -5.56 -22.29 -7.01
C ALA A 6 -4.33 -21.40 -6.81
N VAL A 7 -4.50 -20.10 -7.06
CA VAL A 7 -3.54 -19.04 -6.74
C VAL A 7 -4.28 -17.93 -6.01
N PHE A 8 -3.77 -17.53 -4.85
CA PHE A 8 -4.28 -16.42 -4.07
C PHE A 8 -3.38 -15.22 -4.32
N PHE A 9 -4.00 -14.12 -4.70
CA PHE A 9 -3.30 -12.86 -4.91
C PHE A 9 -3.67 -11.91 -3.79
N ASP A 10 -2.67 -11.18 -3.32
CA ASP A 10 -2.91 -9.95 -2.59
C ASP A 10 -3.58 -8.92 -3.52
N CYS A 11 -4.28 -7.96 -2.96
CA CYS A 11 -4.99 -6.94 -3.73
C CYS A 11 -4.09 -5.71 -3.93
N ASP A 12 -3.73 -5.05 -2.83
CA ASP A 12 -2.97 -3.81 -2.84
C ASP A 12 -1.52 -4.06 -3.27
N GLY A 13 -1.01 -3.26 -4.20
CA GLY A 13 0.34 -3.42 -4.77
C GLY A 13 0.53 -4.64 -5.68
N THR A 14 -0.42 -5.59 -5.71
CA THR A 14 -0.35 -6.81 -6.53
C THR A 14 -1.36 -6.82 -7.67
N LEU A 15 -2.65 -6.68 -7.38
CA LEU A 15 -3.71 -6.60 -8.40
C LEU A 15 -4.05 -5.16 -8.75
N VAL A 16 -3.89 -4.23 -7.80
CA VAL A 16 -4.17 -2.80 -7.96
C VAL A 16 -3.04 -1.95 -7.38
N ASP A 17 -2.70 -0.86 -8.06
CA ASP A 17 -1.68 0.12 -7.60
C ASP A 17 -2.30 1.13 -6.62
N SER A 18 -2.82 0.62 -5.50
CA SER A 18 -3.54 1.37 -4.46
C SER A 18 -2.61 1.89 -3.36
N GLU A 19 -1.45 1.25 -3.15
CA GLU A 19 -0.45 1.54 -2.12
C GLU A 19 -0.08 3.03 -2.06
N VAL A 20 0.16 3.65 -3.23
CA VAL A 20 0.51 5.09 -3.33
C VAL A 20 -0.64 5.97 -2.83
N ILE A 21 -1.88 5.64 -3.23
CA ILE A 21 -3.06 6.45 -2.90
C ILE A 21 -3.38 6.31 -1.40
N CYS A 22 -3.31 5.09 -0.87
CA CYS A 22 -3.46 4.81 0.56
C CYS A 22 -2.41 5.57 1.38
N SER A 23 -1.14 5.53 0.97
CA SER A 23 -0.05 6.26 1.63
C SER A 23 -0.29 7.77 1.64
N ARG A 24 -0.71 8.36 0.52
CA ARG A 24 -1.07 9.79 0.46
C ARG A 24 -2.23 10.17 1.39
N ALA A 25 -3.21 9.28 1.56
CA ALA A 25 -4.30 9.47 2.51
C ALA A 25 -3.78 9.45 3.95
N TYR A 26 -2.86 8.54 4.29
CA TYR A 26 -2.21 8.50 5.61
C TYR A 26 -1.44 9.78 5.91
N VAL A 27 -0.59 10.27 5.00
CA VAL A 27 0.11 11.55 5.16
C VAL A 27 -0.87 12.68 5.48
N THR A 28 -1.99 12.74 4.74
CA THR A 28 -3.00 13.79 4.92
C THR A 28 -3.66 13.69 6.29
N MET A 29 -4.10 12.50 6.69
CA MET A 29 -4.72 12.25 7.98
C MET A 29 -3.77 12.53 9.14
N PHE A 30 -2.50 12.12 9.06
CA PHE A 30 -1.52 12.32 10.13
C PHE A 30 -1.26 13.79 10.43
N ARG A 31 -1.30 14.66 9.41
CA ARG A 31 -1.19 16.11 9.61
C ARG A 31 -2.30 16.67 10.50
N GLU A 32 -3.50 16.11 10.47
CA GLU A 32 -4.61 16.52 11.34
C GLU A 32 -4.32 16.25 12.83
N PHE A 33 -3.41 15.31 13.11
CA PHE A 33 -2.95 14.96 14.46
C PHE A 33 -1.59 15.59 14.81
N GLY A 34 -1.07 16.50 13.98
CA GLY A 34 0.24 17.14 14.19
C GLY A 34 1.43 16.21 13.93
N ILE A 35 1.21 15.07 13.28
CA ILE A 35 2.26 14.13 12.86
C ILE A 35 2.66 14.50 11.42
N HIS A 36 3.94 14.80 11.24
CA HIS A 36 4.51 15.15 9.95
C HIS A 36 5.39 14.00 9.47
N VAL A 37 4.94 13.32 8.43
CA VAL A 37 5.72 12.32 7.67
C VAL A 37 5.60 12.65 6.19
N GLU A 38 6.68 12.44 5.45
CA GLU A 38 6.70 12.57 4.00
C GLU A 38 6.26 11.26 3.34
N LEU A 39 5.75 11.36 2.11
CA LEU A 39 5.22 10.18 1.41
C LEU A 39 6.32 9.13 1.22
N GLU A 40 7.54 9.58 0.92
CA GLU A 40 8.71 8.73 0.69
C GLU A 40 9.17 7.97 1.95
N GLU A 41 8.75 8.40 3.14
CA GLU A 41 9.06 7.72 4.40
C GLU A 41 8.12 6.54 4.68
N ILE A 42 6.93 6.53 4.06
CA ILE A 42 5.89 5.53 4.32
C ILE A 42 5.52 4.69 3.10
N PHE A 43 5.76 5.20 1.89
CA PHE A 43 5.49 4.51 0.65
C PHE A 43 6.75 3.78 0.18
N TYR A 44 6.65 2.45 0.09
CA TYR A 44 7.69 1.60 -0.49
C TYR A 44 7.19 0.98 -1.79
N PRO A 45 7.77 1.34 -2.95
CA PRO A 45 7.43 0.66 -4.19
C PRO A 45 7.92 -0.80 -4.13
N PHE A 46 7.00 -1.73 -4.39
CA PHE A 46 7.28 -3.17 -4.54
C PHE A 46 7.79 -3.52 -5.93
#